data_AF-A0A316K1X4-F1
#
_entry.id   AF-A0A316K1X4-F1
#
_cell.length_a   1.000
_cell.length_b   1.000
_cell.length_c   1.000
_cell.angle_alpha   90.00
_cell.angle_beta   90.00
_cell.angle_gamma   90.00
#
_symmetry.space_group_name_H-M   'P 1'
#
loop_
_entity.id
_entity.type
_entity.pdbx_description
1 polymer ?
#
loop_
_entity_poly.entity_id
_entity_poly.type
_entity_poly.pdbx_seq_one_letter_code
_entity_poly.pdbx_strand_id
1 'polypeptide(L)'
;MRAAAVLCAATPVLIWASTPPARAHGIETSINRLEALNAQLVLQSQFSTGEPTQDALVRLIGPDGSSQELGRTDASGRLSFALPPGSQGSFELQVDGGPGHRDYLEMPVQGGQVQLDQISAGPRQRPLLWLSALGATAMLLGLQRTRRNR
;
A
#
# COMPACT_ATOMS: atom_id res chain seq x y z
N MET A 1 15.37 -64.63 -38.33
CA MET A 1 14.84 -64.26 -36.99
C MET A 1 15.11 -62.77 -36.79
N ARG A 2 14.08 -61.92 -36.80
CA ARG A 2 14.20 -60.46 -36.61
C ARG A 2 13.39 -60.10 -35.37
N ALA A 3 14.07 -59.75 -34.28
CA ALA A 3 13.43 -59.22 -33.08
C ALA A 3 13.23 -57.71 -33.27
N ALA A 4 11.97 -57.27 -33.31
CA ALA A 4 11.61 -55.86 -33.33
C ALA A 4 11.66 -55.31 -31.90
N ALA A 5 12.49 -54.29 -31.66
CA ALA A 5 12.49 -53.55 -30.41
C ALA A 5 11.31 -52.56 -30.44
N VAL A 6 10.33 -52.76 -29.56
CA VAL A 6 9.24 -51.82 -29.32
C VAL A 6 9.75 -50.75 -28.38
N LEU A 7 10.00 -49.55 -28.91
CA LEU A 7 10.33 -48.36 -28.13
C LEU A 7 9.01 -47.77 -27.60
N CYS A 8 8.67 -48.03 -26.34
CA CYS A 8 7.57 -47.34 -25.65
C CYS A 8 8.00 -45.89 -25.35
N ALA A 9 7.58 -44.96 -26.20
CA ALA A 9 7.72 -43.53 -25.91
C ALA A 9 6.66 -43.13 -24.87
N ALA A 10 7.05 -43.03 -23.61
CA ALA A 10 6.23 -42.42 -22.56
C ALA A 10 6.20 -40.90 -22.76
N THR A 11 5.09 -40.38 -23.26
CA THR A 11 4.83 -38.94 -23.37
C THR A 11 4.50 -38.38 -21.98
N PRO A 12 5.25 -37.39 -21.46
CA PRO A 12 4.85 -36.72 -20.23
C PRO A 12 3.62 -35.86 -20.51
N VAL A 13 2.46 -36.28 -19.99
CA VAL A 13 1.26 -35.45 -19.94
C VAL A 13 1.53 -34.33 -18.93
N LEU A 14 1.86 -33.14 -19.44
CA LEU A 14 1.92 -31.90 -18.67
C LEU A 14 0.48 -31.54 -18.24
N ILE A 15 0.10 -31.98 -17.05
CA ILE A 15 -1.12 -31.51 -16.39
C ILE A 15 -0.88 -30.06 -15.98
N TRP A 16 -1.38 -29.11 -16.78
CA TRP A 16 -1.52 -27.73 -16.35
C TRP A 16 -2.56 -27.68 -15.23
N ALA A 17 -2.08 -27.83 -13.99
CA ALA A 17 -2.87 -27.51 -12.81
C ALA A 17 -3.11 -26.00 -12.82
N SER A 18 -4.28 -25.58 -13.31
CA SER A 18 -4.76 -24.21 -13.14
C SER A 18 -5.00 -24.00 -11.64
N THR A 19 -4.04 -23.38 -10.96
CA THR A 19 -4.26 -22.87 -9.61
C THR A 19 -5.38 -21.83 -9.69
N PRO A 20 -6.48 -21.98 -8.92
CA PRO A 20 -7.50 -20.95 -8.89
C PRO A 20 -6.85 -19.63 -8.44
N PRO A 21 -7.28 -18.48 -8.98
CA PRO A 21 -6.72 -17.19 -8.59
C PRO A 21 -6.90 -17.02 -7.08
N ALA A 22 -5.79 -16.90 -6.35
CA ALA A 22 -5.82 -16.56 -4.94
C ALA A 22 -6.52 -15.21 -4.80
N ARG A 23 -7.71 -15.18 -4.21
CA ARG A 23 -8.38 -13.92 -3.88
C ARG A 23 -7.69 -13.36 -2.65
N ALA A 24 -6.70 -12.50 -2.87
CA ALA A 24 -6.10 -11.73 -1.80
C ALA A 24 -7.15 -10.75 -1.29
N HIS A 25 -7.70 -11.04 -0.11
CA HIS A 25 -8.55 -10.10 0.61
C HIS A 25 -7.63 -9.19 1.43
N GLY A 26 -7.50 -7.94 1.01
CA GLY A 26 -6.77 -6.91 1.75
C GLY A 26 -7.51 -6.47 3.01
N ILE A 27 -6.78 -5.84 3.92
CA ILE A 27 -7.34 -5.03 5.01
C ILE A 27 -7.36 -3.57 4.53
N GLU A 28 -8.39 -2.84 4.92
CA GLU A 28 -8.53 -1.39 4.75
C GLU A 28 -8.58 -0.75 6.14
N THR A 29 -7.71 0.23 6.38
CA THR A 29 -7.62 0.94 7.66
C THR A 29 -7.87 2.43 7.47
N SER A 30 -8.70 3.00 8.35
CA SER A 30 -8.92 4.44 8.45
C SER A 30 -8.66 4.92 9.88
N ILE A 31 -8.31 6.19 10.02
CA ILE A 31 -8.05 6.82 11.31
C ILE A 31 -8.74 8.18 11.42
N ASN A 32 -9.40 8.40 12.55
CA ASN A 32 -10.13 9.62 12.84
C ASN A 32 -9.74 10.14 14.22
N ARG A 33 -9.87 11.46 14.43
CA ARG A 33 -9.71 12.07 15.76
C ARG A 33 -11.07 12.13 16.47
N LEU A 34 -11.08 11.79 17.76
CA LEU A 34 -12.21 12.08 18.62
C LEU A 34 -11.98 13.44 19.28
N GLU A 35 -12.58 14.48 18.70
CA GLU A 35 -12.45 15.88 19.15
C GLU A 35 -12.92 16.07 20.61
N ALA A 36 -13.82 15.22 21.09
CA ALA A 36 -14.33 15.29 22.47
C ALA A 36 -13.33 14.81 23.55
N LEU A 37 -12.24 14.12 23.18
CA LEU A 37 -11.37 13.39 24.11
C LEU A 37 -9.88 13.74 24.01
N ASN A 38 -9.54 15.02 23.79
CA ASN A 38 -8.17 15.54 23.91
C ASN A 38 -7.09 14.69 23.22
N ALA A 39 -7.11 14.67 21.88
CA ALA A 39 -6.10 13.99 21.05
C ALA A 39 -6.14 12.45 21.03
N GLN A 40 -7.27 11.85 21.43
CA GLN A 40 -7.49 10.43 21.23
C GLN A 40 -7.82 10.13 19.76
N LEU A 41 -7.16 9.12 19.21
CA LEU A 41 -7.35 8.62 17.86
C LEU A 41 -8.21 7.36 17.91
N VAL A 42 -9.04 7.19 16.89
CA VAL A 42 -9.77 5.96 16.66
C VAL A 42 -9.36 5.40 15.31
N LEU A 43 -8.76 4.22 15.37
CA LEU A 43 -8.55 3.35 14.23
C LEU A 43 -9.81 2.53 13.98
N GLN A 44 -10.18 2.39 12.72
CA GLN A 44 -11.17 1.43 12.24
C GLN A 44 -10.55 0.62 11.11
N SER A 45 -10.70 -0.70 11.19
CA SER A 45 -10.11 -1.64 10.26
C SER A 45 -11.10 -2.73 9.87
N GLN A 46 -11.15 -3.02 8.57
CA GLN A 46 -12.03 -4.03 8.00
C GLN A 46 -11.31 -4.77 6.86
N PHE A 47 -11.73 -6.00 6.60
CA PHE A 47 -11.37 -6.67 5.36
C PHE A 47 -12.07 -5.99 4.18
N SER A 48 -11.50 -6.11 2.99
CA SER A 48 -12.12 -5.69 1.71
C SER A 48 -13.51 -6.28 1.44
N THR A 49 -13.92 -7.30 2.19
CA THR A 49 -15.29 -7.87 2.19
C THR A 49 -16.29 -7.04 3.02
N GLY A 50 -15.82 -6.05 3.78
CA GLY A 50 -16.58 -5.26 4.75
C GLY A 50 -16.66 -5.89 6.14
N GLU A 51 -16.10 -7.09 6.34
CA GLU A 51 -16.06 -7.71 7.66
C GLU A 51 -15.07 -6.97 8.57
N PRO A 52 -15.44 -6.61 9.82
CA PRO A 52 -14.52 -6.00 10.75
C PRO A 52 -13.31 -6.90 11.01
N THR A 53 -12.11 -6.32 11.01
CA THR A 53 -10.91 -7.06 11.41
C THR A 53 -10.89 -7.13 12.94
N GLN A 54 -11.71 -8.01 13.52
CA GLN A 54 -11.83 -8.23 14.96
C GLN A 54 -10.55 -8.88 15.51
N ASP A 55 -10.17 -8.49 16.73
CA ASP A 55 -9.03 -9.09 17.41
C ASP A 55 -7.78 -9.05 16.50
N ALA A 56 -7.56 -7.89 15.87
CA ALA A 56 -6.35 -7.57 15.13
C ALA A 56 -5.37 -6.86 16.05
N LEU A 57 -4.10 -7.26 16.01
CA LEU A 57 -3.06 -6.64 16.81
C LEU A 57 -2.57 -5.35 16.17
N VAL A 58 -2.59 -4.24 16.93
CA VAL A 58 -2.16 -2.93 16.44
C VAL A 58 -0.85 -2.52 17.10
N ARG A 59 0.14 -2.16 16.29
CA ARG A 59 1.43 -1.62 16.75
C ARG A 59 1.68 -0.24 16.16
N LEU A 60 2.27 0.63 16.95
CA LEU A 60 2.86 1.89 16.52
C LEU A 60 4.35 1.67 16.26
N ILE A 61 4.80 2.05 15.08
CA ILE A 61 6.20 2.02 14.68
C ILE A 61 6.70 3.46 14.57
N GLY A 62 7.74 3.78 15.32
CA GLY A 62 8.37 5.10 15.34
C GLY A 62 9.30 5.35 14.16
N PRO A 63 9.69 6.61 13.90
CA PRO A 63 10.60 6.99 12.82
C PRO A 63 12.02 6.39 12.97
N ASP A 64 12.38 5.97 14.18
CA ASP A 64 13.62 5.27 14.52
C ASP A 64 13.51 3.74 14.38
N GLY A 65 12.35 3.24 13.97
CA GLY A 65 12.04 1.81 13.89
C GLY A 65 11.63 1.17 15.22
N SER A 66 11.53 1.95 16.31
CA SER A 66 11.00 1.45 17.59
C SER A 66 9.55 0.96 17.40
N SER A 67 9.17 -0.13 18.07
CA SER A 67 7.82 -0.68 17.97
C SER A 67 7.17 -0.79 19.34
N GLN A 68 5.94 -0.33 19.43
CA GLN A 68 5.11 -0.40 20.63
C GLN A 68 3.74 -0.98 20.30
N GLU A 69 3.28 -1.95 21.10
CA GLU A 69 1.92 -2.46 21.01
C GLU A 69 0.92 -1.45 21.59
N LEU A 70 -0.14 -1.16 20.83
CA LEU A 70 -1.22 -0.26 21.24
C LEU A 70 -2.43 -1.01 21.78
N GLY A 71 -2.63 -2.25 21.34
CA GLY A 71 -3.73 -3.10 21.76
C GLY A 71 -4.32 -3.91 20.60
N ARG A 72 -5.55 -4.37 20.79
CA ARG A 72 -6.28 -5.20 19.82
C ARG A 72 -7.60 -4.54 19.44
N THR A 73 -8.02 -4.67 18.18
CA THR A 73 -9.32 -4.16 17.73
C THR A 73 -10.47 -4.93 18.38
N ASP A 74 -11.57 -4.21 18.67
CA ASP A 74 -12.78 -4.79 19.22
C ASP A 74 -13.63 -5.54 18.17
N ALA A 75 -14.80 -6.04 18.58
CA ALA A 75 -15.73 -6.76 17.70
C ALA A 75 -16.27 -5.92 16.52
N SER A 76 -16.12 -4.59 16.58
CA SER A 76 -16.46 -3.67 15.48
C SER A 76 -15.24 -3.28 14.63
N GLY A 77 -14.07 -3.88 14.88
CA GLY A 77 -12.83 -3.58 14.16
C GLY A 77 -12.20 -2.25 14.59
N ARG A 78 -12.51 -1.75 15.80
CA ARG A 78 -12.06 -0.44 16.27
C ARG A 78 -11.05 -0.53 17.40
N LEU A 79 -10.13 0.43 17.44
CA LEU A 79 -9.22 0.63 18.57
C LEU A 79 -9.08 2.14 18.85
N SER A 80 -9.26 2.52 20.11
CA SER A 80 -8.98 3.90 20.58
C SER A 80 -7.62 3.94 21.26
N PHE A 81 -6.77 4.89 20.89
CA PHE A 81 -5.44 5.03 21.48
C PHE A 81 -4.98 6.50 21.46
N ALA A 82 -3.94 6.79 22.23
CA ALA A 82 -3.25 8.08 22.21
C ALA A 82 -1.82 7.89 21.71
N LEU A 83 -1.27 8.90 21.05
CA LEU A 83 0.16 8.90 20.74
C LEU A 83 0.99 9.11 22.02
N PRO A 84 2.20 8.53 22.09
CA PRO A 84 3.14 8.87 23.14
C PRO A 84 3.38 10.40 23.23
N PRO A 85 3.57 10.95 24.44
CA PRO A 85 3.89 12.37 24.60
C PRO A 85 5.16 12.74 23.84
N GLY A 86 5.12 13.87 23.12
CA GLY A 86 6.28 14.36 22.36
C GLY A 86 6.54 13.65 21.03
N SER A 87 5.63 12.79 20.54
CA SER A 87 5.73 12.19 19.20
C SER A 87 5.92 13.25 18.11
N GLN A 88 6.89 13.03 17.23
CA GLN A 88 7.24 13.87 16.08
C GLN A 88 7.76 13.00 14.94
N GLY A 89 7.48 13.36 13.69
CA GLY A 89 7.98 12.67 12.50
C GLY A 89 6.97 11.71 11.87
N SER A 90 7.43 10.82 10.98
CA SER A 90 6.58 9.83 10.34
C SER A 90 6.50 8.57 11.21
N PHE A 91 5.30 8.27 11.69
CA PHE A 91 4.98 7.02 12.37
C PHE A 91 4.22 6.10 11.42
N GLU A 92 4.17 4.82 11.75
CA GLU A 92 3.37 3.84 11.01
C GLU A 92 2.50 3.05 11.99
N LEU A 93 1.22 2.87 11.66
CA LEU A 93 0.37 1.88 12.33
C LEU A 93 0.43 0.59 11.54
N GLN A 94 0.85 -0.47 12.20
CA GLN A 94 0.72 -1.82 11.69
C GLN A 94 -0.53 -2.45 12.28
N VAL A 95 -1.41 -2.98 11.42
CA VAL A 95 -2.57 -3.80 11.82
C VAL A 95 -2.32 -5.23 11.35
N ASP A 96 -2.20 -6.16 12.29
CA ASP A 96 -2.03 -7.59 12.01
C ASP A 96 -3.33 -8.33 12.32
N GLY A 97 -4.07 -8.67 11.26
CA GLY A 97 -5.31 -9.44 11.31
C GLY A 97 -5.10 -10.95 11.24
N GLY A 98 -3.86 -11.45 11.34
CA GLY A 98 -3.52 -12.87 11.26
C GLY A 98 -2.81 -13.26 9.94
N PRO A 99 -2.60 -14.57 9.71
CA PRO A 99 -1.76 -15.07 8.62
C PRO A 99 -2.16 -14.51 7.24
N GLY A 100 -1.25 -13.75 6.63
CA GLY A 100 -1.46 -13.16 5.29
C GLY A 100 -2.27 -11.86 5.27
N HIS A 101 -2.72 -11.35 6.43
CA HIS A 101 -3.55 -10.16 6.52
C HIS A 101 -2.87 -9.10 7.40
N ARG A 102 -2.10 -8.23 6.75
CA ARG A 102 -1.43 -7.11 7.43
C ARG A 102 -1.58 -5.83 6.62
N ASP A 103 -1.86 -4.73 7.33
CA ASP A 103 -1.93 -3.40 6.76
C ASP A 103 -0.98 -2.45 7.50
N TYR A 104 -0.59 -1.39 6.80
CA TYR A 104 0.36 -0.38 7.26
C TYR A 104 -0.15 1.01 6.88
N LEU A 105 -0.35 1.86 7.88
CA LEU A 105 -0.83 3.23 7.70
C LEU A 105 0.22 4.23 8.15
N GLU A 106 0.79 4.97 7.20
CA GLU A 106 1.71 6.07 7.51
C GLU A 106 0.94 7.24 8.16
N MET A 107 1.49 7.76 9.25
CA MET A 107 0.93 8.84 10.06
C MET A 107 1.98 9.93 10.29
N PRO A 108 1.95 11.02 9.51
CA PRO A 108 2.77 12.19 9.80
C PRO A 108 2.31 12.84 11.11
N VAL A 109 3.22 13.00 12.07
CA VAL A 109 2.96 13.62 13.38
C VAL A 109 3.76 14.92 13.50
N GLN A 110 3.06 15.99 13.86
CA GLN A 110 3.66 17.31 14.13
C GLN A 110 3.10 17.87 15.44
N GLY A 111 3.97 18.26 16.36
CA GLY A 111 3.55 18.80 17.66
C GLY A 111 2.73 17.81 18.49
N GLY A 112 3.00 16.51 18.37
CA GLY A 112 2.23 15.46 19.04
C GLY A 112 0.83 15.22 18.44
N GLN A 113 0.52 15.80 17.29
CA GLN A 113 -0.76 15.64 16.61
C GLN A 113 -0.57 14.93 15.27
N VAL A 114 -1.43 13.95 14.98
CA VAL A 114 -1.49 13.33 13.65
C VAL A 114 -2.08 14.31 12.65
N GLN A 115 -1.38 14.50 11.53
CA GLN A 115 -1.80 15.34 10.42
C GLN A 115 -2.75 14.56 9.49
N LEU A 116 -3.99 14.37 9.92
CA LEU A 116 -4.99 13.52 9.24
C LEU A 116 -5.21 13.88 7.76
N ASP A 117 -5.18 15.17 7.42
CA ASP A 117 -5.32 15.65 6.03
C ASP A 117 -4.21 15.12 5.10
N GLN A 118 -3.07 14.70 5.65
CA GLN A 118 -1.95 14.15 4.89
C GLN A 118 -2.03 12.64 4.73
N ILE A 119 -2.86 11.94 5.51
CA ILE A 119 -3.08 10.48 5.43
C ILE A 119 -4.05 10.16 4.27
N SER A 120 -5.09 10.99 4.08
CA SER A 120 -6.05 10.81 2.98
C SER A 120 -5.53 11.28 1.62
N ALA A 121 -4.44 12.04 1.58
CA ALA A 121 -3.81 12.47 0.35
C ALA A 121 -3.04 11.29 -0.25
N GLY A 122 -3.70 10.53 -1.13
CA GLY A 122 -3.06 9.53 -1.98
C GLY A 122 -1.80 10.07 -2.68
N PRO A 123 -0.95 9.19 -3.23
CA PRO A 123 0.43 9.51 -3.60
C PRO A 123 0.52 10.86 -4.31
N ARG A 124 1.15 11.85 -3.65
CA ARG A 124 1.39 13.18 -4.24
C ARG A 124 2.11 12.99 -5.56
N GLN A 125 1.38 13.11 -6.67
CA GLN A 125 1.94 13.12 -8.00
C GLN A 125 2.92 14.29 -8.07
N ARG A 126 4.22 13.99 -7.99
CA ARG A 126 5.26 14.98 -8.24
C ARG A 126 5.06 15.42 -9.69
N PRO A 127 4.75 16.70 -9.98
CA PRO A 127 4.62 17.11 -11.37
C PRO A 127 5.98 16.92 -12.04
N LEU A 128 6.05 16.02 -13.04
CA LEU A 128 7.23 15.85 -13.88
C LEU A 128 7.40 17.12 -14.77
N LEU A 129 7.86 18.20 -14.17
CA LEU A 129 8.15 19.48 -14.83
C LEU A 129 9.37 19.42 -15.78
N TRP A 130 9.99 18.26 -15.98
CA TRP A 130 11.22 18.09 -16.75
C TRP A 130 11.01 17.40 -18.12
N LEU A 131 9.81 16.90 -18.42
CA LEU A 131 9.52 16.30 -19.74
C LEU A 131 9.07 17.31 -20.81
N SER A 132 8.76 18.56 -20.45
CA SER A 132 8.38 19.60 -21.41
C SER A 132 9.57 20.27 -22.11
N ALA A 133 10.81 20.03 -21.66
CA ALA A 133 11.99 20.69 -22.21
C ALA A 133 12.52 20.07 -23.52
N LEU A 134 12.11 18.83 -23.89
CA LEU A 134 12.63 18.15 -25.10
C LEU A 134 11.75 18.33 -26.35
N GLY A 135 10.55 18.91 -26.22
CA GLY A 135 9.63 19.12 -27.36
C GLY A 135 9.90 20.40 -28.17
N ALA A 136 10.51 21.42 -27.55
CA ALA A 136 10.61 22.76 -28.15
C ALA A 136 11.78 22.93 -29.15
N THR A 137 12.80 22.08 -29.11
CA THR A 137 13.96 22.18 -30.03
C THR A 137 13.72 21.54 -31.40
N ALA A 138 12.81 20.57 -31.51
CA ALA A 138 12.53 19.91 -32.80
C ALA A 138 11.67 20.77 -33.76
N MET A 139 10.87 21.71 -33.26
CA MET A 139 10.02 22.57 -34.10
C MET A 139 10.77 23.76 -34.73
N LEU A 140 11.87 24.24 -34.13
CA LEU A 140 12.58 25.41 -34.63
C LEU A 140 13.60 25.10 -35.75
N LEU A 141 14.03 23.84 -35.90
CA LEU A 141 14.95 23.43 -36.99
C LEU A 141 14.20 23.01 -38.28
N GLY A 142 12.89 22.76 -38.22
CA GLY A 142 12.09 22.36 -39.39
C GLY A 142 11.68 23.51 -40.33
N LEU A 143 11.72 24.76 -39.87
CA LEU A 143 11.21 25.92 -40.62
C LEU A 143 12.26 26.68 -41.45
N GLN A 144 13.55 26.31 -41.36
CA GLN A 144 14.60 27.00 -42.12
C GLN A 144 14.98 26.33 -43.46
N ARG A 145 14.41 25.17 -43.80
CA ARG A 145 14.82 24.39 -45.00
C ARG A 145 13.96 24.59 -46.26
N THR A 146 12.87 25.37 -46.21
CA THR A 146 11.92 25.47 -47.35
C THR A 146 11.93 26.79 -48.12
N ARG A 147 12.95 27.65 -47.97
CA ARG A 147 13.13 28.81 -48.86
C ARG A 147 14.49 28.82 -49.55
N ARG A 148 14.65 27.96 -50.55
CA ARG A 148 15.53 28.22 -51.71
C ARG A 148 15.06 27.37 -52.89
N ASN A 149 14.22 27.96 -53.73
CA ASN A 149 14.13 27.60 -55.14
C ASN A 149 13.57 28.79 -55.93
N ARG A 150 14.48 29.61 -56.44
CA ARG A 150 14.47 30.27 -57.75
C ARG A 150 15.83 30.94 -57.95
#